data_AF-A0A924B3Q3-F1
#
_entry.id   AF-A0A924B3Q3-F1
#
_cell.length_a   1.000
_cell.length_b   1.000
_cell.length_c   1.000
_cell.angle_alpha   90.00
_cell.angle_beta   90.00
_cell.angle_gamma   90.00
#
_symmetry.space_group_name_H-M   'P 1'
#
loop_
_entity.id
_entity.type
_entity.pdbx_description
1 polymer ?
#
loop_
_entity_poly.entity_id
_entity_poly.type
_entity_poly.pdbx_seq_one_letter_code
_entity_poly.pdbx_strand_id
1 'polypeptide(L)'
;MTSPARTAQPTTRPDTVDSEAPRTWHAAGFALIRSEPEERTRLVSHVDRGKPAPWPAFVMVEVSELEAMAYRYDRAANDAGDTWHADEAEAWAYLGWEYEGLLSERFEIPDGVNADDYVLERAQRHVWKVEA
;
A
#
# COMPACT_ATOMS: atom_id res chain seq x y z
N MET A 1 46.21 12.60 51.84
CA MET A 1 46.12 12.62 50.37
C MET A 1 44.66 12.55 50.01
N THR A 2 44.08 13.65 49.52
CA THR A 2 42.65 13.73 49.17
C THR A 2 42.59 14.22 47.72
N SER A 3 42.01 13.42 46.83
CA SER A 3 41.67 13.79 45.46
C SER A 3 40.18 13.53 45.22
N PRO A 4 39.54 14.30 44.31
CA PRO A 4 38.20 14.84 44.56
C PRO A 4 37.06 14.10 43.84
N ALA A 5 35.85 14.53 44.22
CA ALA A 5 34.55 14.12 43.69
C ALA A 5 34.46 14.19 42.15
N ARG A 6 33.78 13.20 41.56
CA ARG A 6 33.20 13.30 40.22
C ARG A 6 31.70 13.07 40.34
N THR A 7 30.96 14.16 40.48
CA THR A 7 29.51 14.19 40.31
C THR A 7 29.22 13.83 38.84
N ALA A 8 28.59 12.69 38.61
CA ALA A 8 28.10 12.32 37.28
C ALA A 8 26.94 13.27 36.91
N GLN A 9 27.11 14.04 35.84
CA GLN A 9 26.00 14.76 35.21
C GLN A 9 25.06 13.74 34.53
N PRO A 10 23.74 13.89 34.65
CA PRO A 10 22.82 13.14 33.80
C PRO A 10 22.98 13.66 32.37
N THR A 11 23.49 12.81 31.48
CA THR A 11 23.47 13.06 30.04
C THR A 11 22.04 12.87 29.56
N THR A 12 21.26 13.95 29.53
CA THR A 12 20.01 13.99 28.76
C THR A 12 20.41 13.82 27.29
N ARG A 13 20.19 12.63 26.72
CA ARG A 13 20.16 12.46 25.27
C ARG A 13 19.04 13.37 24.75
N PRO A 14 19.23 14.09 23.64
CA PRO A 14 18.08 14.67 22.97
C PRO A 14 17.21 13.49 22.55
N ASP A 15 16.03 13.39 23.16
CA ASP A 15 14.92 12.67 22.58
C ASP A 15 14.66 13.34 21.22
N THR A 16 15.25 12.80 20.16
CA THR A 16 14.78 13.08 18.80
C THR A 16 13.39 12.44 18.75
N VAL A 17 12.39 13.21 19.16
CA VAL A 17 11.02 12.97 18.73
C VAL A 17 11.10 13.17 17.22
N ASP A 18 11.19 12.08 16.46
CA ASP A 18 10.84 12.08 15.05
C ASP A 18 9.39 12.58 14.97
N SER A 19 9.25 13.90 14.96
CA SER A 19 8.04 14.56 14.54
C SER A 19 8.04 14.46 13.03
N GLU A 20 7.73 13.26 12.53
CA GLU A 20 7.28 13.17 11.16
C GLU A 20 6.08 14.09 11.04
N ALA A 21 6.24 15.15 10.26
CA ALA A 21 5.09 15.87 9.76
C ALA A 21 4.11 14.83 9.18
N PRO A 22 2.79 15.01 9.33
CA PRO A 22 1.83 14.07 8.77
C PRO A 22 2.13 13.91 7.28
N ARG A 23 2.56 12.70 6.88
CA ARG A 23 2.82 12.37 5.48
C ARG A 23 1.51 12.59 4.73
N THR A 24 1.54 13.48 3.74
CA THR A 24 0.36 13.70 2.90
C THR A 24 0.39 12.66 1.80
N TRP A 25 -0.55 11.73 1.86
CA TRP A 25 -0.74 10.71 0.85
C TRP A 25 -1.68 11.21 -0.24
N HIS A 26 -1.35 10.88 -1.48
CA HIS A 26 -2.17 11.12 -2.65
C HIS A 26 -2.20 9.84 -3.49
N ALA A 27 -3.34 9.51 -4.08
CA ALA A 27 -3.42 8.32 -4.90
C ALA A 27 -2.89 8.58 -6.31
N ALA A 28 -1.86 7.84 -6.71
CA ALA A 28 -1.23 7.96 -8.03
C ALA A 28 -2.07 7.28 -9.13
N GLY A 29 -2.86 6.27 -8.76
CA GLY A 29 -3.74 5.58 -9.70
C GLY A 29 -4.18 4.21 -9.22
N PHE A 30 -4.93 3.52 -10.07
CA PHE A 30 -5.38 2.16 -9.81
C PHE A 30 -5.42 1.33 -11.09
N ALA A 31 -5.43 0.01 -10.94
CA ALA A 31 -5.60 -0.94 -12.04
C ALA A 31 -6.47 -2.11 -11.59
N LEU A 32 -7.21 -2.71 -12.53
CA LEU A 32 -7.98 -3.92 -12.28
C LEU A 32 -7.09 -5.13 -12.49
N ILE A 33 -7.35 -6.19 -11.74
CA ILE A 33 -6.67 -7.48 -11.87
C ILE A 33 -7.67 -8.48 -12.46
N ARG A 34 -7.24 -9.18 -13.52
CA ARG A 34 -8.01 -10.28 -14.10
C ARG A 34 -8.21 -11.42 -13.10
N SER A 35 -9.18 -12.28 -13.39
CA SER A 35 -9.55 -13.41 -12.53
C SER A 35 -8.35 -14.27 -12.14
N GLU A 36 -8.44 -14.85 -10.94
CA GLU A 36 -7.42 -15.70 -10.36
C GLU A 36 -7.02 -16.84 -11.31
N PRO A 37 -5.73 -16.96 -11.68
CA PRO A 37 -5.24 -18.14 -12.36
C PRO A 37 -5.10 -19.31 -11.36
N GLU A 38 -5.39 -20.54 -11.82
CA GLU A 38 -5.53 -21.73 -10.98
C GLU A 38 -4.32 -22.08 -10.09
N GLU A 39 -3.11 -21.63 -10.44
CA GLU A 39 -1.86 -22.07 -9.82
C GLU A 39 -1.11 -20.98 -9.02
N ARG A 40 -1.73 -19.84 -8.71
CA ARG A 40 -1.00 -18.75 -8.05
C ARG A 40 -0.97 -18.84 -6.52
N THR A 41 0.21 -18.61 -5.97
CA THR A 41 0.40 -18.35 -4.54
C THR A 41 -0.20 -17.00 -4.18
N ARG A 42 -1.14 -17.00 -3.24
CA ARG A 42 -1.74 -15.77 -2.69
C ARG A 42 -0.82 -15.16 -1.65
N LEU A 43 -0.87 -13.83 -1.52
CA LEU A 43 -0.25 -13.14 -0.39
C LEU A 43 -0.83 -13.66 0.91
N VAL A 44 -0.06 -13.54 1.98
CA VAL A 44 -0.47 -13.96 3.32
C VAL A 44 -0.86 -12.71 4.10
N SER A 45 -2.07 -12.70 4.66
CA SER A 45 -2.53 -11.56 5.44
C SER A 45 -1.70 -11.40 6.72
N HIS A 46 -1.12 -10.22 6.90
CA HIS A 46 -0.45 -9.82 8.13
C HIS A 46 -1.44 -9.64 9.29
N VAL A 47 -2.70 -9.30 9.00
CA VAL A 47 -3.76 -9.06 9.98
C VAL A 47 -4.41 -10.38 10.43
N ASP A 48 -4.61 -11.32 9.51
CA ASP A 48 -5.34 -12.59 9.77
C ASP A 48 -4.44 -13.79 10.10
N ARG A 49 -3.30 -13.54 10.77
CA ARG A 49 -2.43 -14.56 11.39
C ARG A 49 -1.99 -15.67 10.41
N GLY A 50 -1.57 -15.31 9.20
CA GLY A 50 -0.95 -16.28 8.30
C GLY A 50 -1.90 -17.00 7.35
N LYS A 51 -3.18 -16.61 7.29
CA LYS A 51 -4.10 -17.09 6.24
C LYS A 51 -3.78 -16.44 4.90
N PRO A 52 -3.96 -17.16 3.77
CA PRO A 52 -3.92 -16.54 2.46
C PRO A 52 -4.97 -15.43 2.37
N ALA A 53 -4.55 -14.23 1.97
CA ALA A 53 -5.44 -13.13 1.62
C ALA A 53 -6.34 -13.55 0.44
N PRO A 54 -7.55 -12.98 0.30
CA PRO A 54 -8.38 -13.22 -0.88
C PRO A 54 -7.64 -12.82 -2.16
N TRP A 55 -8.02 -13.40 -3.30
CA TRP A 55 -7.47 -12.97 -4.58
C TRP A 55 -7.96 -11.54 -4.90
N PRO A 56 -7.05 -10.60 -5.21
CA PRO A 56 -7.44 -9.24 -5.48
C PRO A 56 -8.08 -9.06 -6.86
N ALA A 57 -9.07 -8.19 -6.91
CA ALA A 57 -9.76 -7.76 -8.12
C ALA A 57 -9.24 -6.42 -8.64
N PHE A 58 -8.60 -5.61 -7.79
CA PHE A 58 -7.96 -4.35 -8.18
C PHE A 58 -6.87 -3.96 -7.19
N VAL A 59 -5.98 -3.10 -7.66
CA VAL A 59 -4.89 -2.47 -6.90
C VAL A 59 -5.02 -0.96 -6.96
N MET A 60 -4.66 -0.29 -5.87
CA MET A 60 -4.51 1.15 -5.77
C MET A 60 -3.09 1.46 -5.32
N VAL A 61 -2.45 2.45 -5.94
CA VAL A 61 -1.15 2.95 -5.50
C VAL A 61 -1.34 4.34 -4.91
N GLU A 62 -1.00 4.48 -3.63
CA GLU A 62 -0.86 5.76 -2.96
C GLU A 62 0.60 6.13 -2.85
N VAL A 63 0.88 7.42 -2.98
CA VAL A 63 2.23 7.98 -2.94
C VAL A 63 2.26 9.13 -1.95
N SER A 64 3.40 9.27 -1.29
CA SER A 64 3.76 10.45 -0.53
C SER A 64 5.07 11.01 -1.09
N GLU A 65 5.62 12.05 -0.45
CA GLU A 65 6.93 12.59 -0.82
C GLU A 65 8.09 11.60 -0.64
N LEU A 66 7.90 10.53 0.14
CA LEU A 66 8.98 9.66 0.60
C LEU A 66 8.84 8.20 0.15
N GLU A 67 7.65 7.77 -0.23
CA GLU A 67 7.34 6.35 -0.41
C GLU A 67 6.03 6.14 -1.16
N ALA A 68 5.80 4.90 -1.58
CA ALA A 68 4.56 4.45 -2.17
C ALA A 68 4.01 3.18 -1.49
N MET A 69 2.69 3.09 -1.41
CA MET A 69 1.97 1.92 -0.93
C MET A 69 1.07 1.38 -2.04
N ALA A 70 1.22 0.10 -2.34
CA ALA A 70 0.30 -0.62 -3.21
C ALA A 70 -0.69 -1.40 -2.35
N TYR A 71 -1.95 -0.96 -2.35
CA TYR A 71 -3.08 -1.61 -1.70
C TYR A 71 -3.80 -2.52 -2.68
N ARG A 72 -4.26 -3.68 -2.20
CA ARG A 72 -5.03 -4.64 -3.00
C ARG A 72 -6.36 -4.88 -2.33
N TYR A 73 -7.39 -5.06 -3.15
CA TYR A 73 -8.73 -5.34 -2.66
C TYR A 73 -9.39 -6.43 -3.48
N ASP A 74 -10.21 -7.26 -2.84
CA ASP A 74 -11.03 -8.26 -3.52
C ASP A 74 -12.27 -7.63 -4.20
N ARG A 75 -13.10 -8.46 -4.87
CA ARG A 75 -14.32 -7.99 -5.55
C ARG A 75 -15.34 -7.32 -4.62
N ALA A 76 -15.30 -7.64 -3.32
CA ALA A 76 -16.19 -7.10 -2.30
C ALA A 76 -15.57 -5.93 -1.52
N ALA A 77 -14.45 -5.36 -2.01
CA ALA A 77 -13.71 -4.28 -1.38
C ALA A 77 -13.07 -4.65 -0.02
N ASN A 78 -12.88 -5.94 0.26
CA ASN A 78 -12.11 -6.35 1.42
C ASN A 78 -10.62 -6.24 1.10
N ASP A 79 -9.84 -5.88 2.11
CA ASP A 79 -8.38 -5.87 2.03
C ASP A 79 -7.84 -7.24 1.60
N ALA A 80 -7.06 -7.22 0.51
CA ALA A 80 -6.38 -8.37 -0.07
C ALA A 80 -4.85 -8.28 0.07
N GLY A 81 -4.37 -7.32 0.87
CA GLY A 81 -2.98 -7.14 1.26
C GLY A 81 -2.36 -5.89 0.64
N ASP A 82 -1.35 -5.38 1.34
CA ASP A 82 -0.59 -4.20 0.95
C ASP A 82 0.90 -4.51 0.84
N THR A 83 1.62 -3.68 0.10
CA THR A 83 3.08 -3.74 0.00
C THR A 83 3.66 -2.34 -0.09
N TRP A 84 4.72 -2.11 0.68
CA TRP A 84 5.50 -0.88 0.69
C TRP A 84 6.57 -0.87 -0.39
N HIS A 85 6.82 0.32 -0.96
CA HIS A 85 7.83 0.58 -2.01
C HIS A 85 8.49 1.95 -1.79
N ALA A 86 9.70 2.13 -2.31
CA ALA A 86 10.42 3.40 -2.14
C ALA A 86 9.80 4.54 -2.95
N ASP A 87 9.16 4.25 -4.08
CA ASP A 87 8.49 5.24 -4.92
C ASP A 87 7.38 4.63 -5.79
N GLU A 88 6.65 5.51 -6.49
CA GLU A 88 5.56 5.14 -7.39
C GLU A 88 5.99 4.17 -8.50
N ALA A 89 7.18 4.39 -9.07
CA ALA A 89 7.67 3.61 -10.20
C ALA A 89 8.01 2.18 -9.76
N GLU A 90 8.64 2.03 -8.59
CA GLU A 90 8.91 0.73 -7.98
C GLU A 90 7.61 0.00 -7.63
N ALA A 91 6.60 0.69 -7.07
CA ALA A 91 5.30 0.09 -6.78
C ALA A 91 4.64 -0.48 -8.04
N TRP A 92 4.60 0.28 -9.15
CA TRP A 92 4.02 -0.21 -10.40
C TRP A 92 4.87 -1.29 -11.07
N ALA A 93 6.20 -1.21 -10.99
CA ALA A 93 7.08 -2.26 -11.51
C ALA A 93 6.87 -3.57 -10.74
N TYR A 94 6.76 -3.49 -9.41
CA TYR A 94 6.43 -4.62 -8.56
C TYR A 94 5.07 -5.21 -8.90
N LEU A 95 4.02 -4.39 -9.04
CA LEU A 95 2.70 -4.85 -9.44
C LEU A 95 2.71 -5.50 -10.83
N GLY A 96 3.48 -4.94 -11.78
CA GLY A 96 3.65 -5.50 -13.12
C GLY A 96 4.31 -6.87 -13.11
N TRP A 97 5.31 -7.07 -12.25
CA TRP A 97 5.94 -8.37 -12.02
C TRP A 97 4.98 -9.31 -11.27
N GLU A 98 4.38 -8.85 -10.19
CA GLU A 98 3.51 -9.63 -9.32
C GLU A 98 2.28 -10.09 -10.09
N TYR A 99 1.71 -9.31 -11.00
CA TYR A 99 0.48 -9.62 -11.74
C TYR A 99 0.68 -9.91 -13.22
N GLU A 100 1.91 -9.98 -13.73
CA GLU A 100 2.33 -10.44 -15.07
C GLU A 100 1.20 -10.54 -16.13
N GLY A 101 0.79 -9.41 -16.71
CA GLY A 101 -0.22 -9.36 -17.78
C GLY A 101 -1.69 -9.53 -17.35
N LEU A 102 -1.94 -9.69 -16.05
CA LEU A 102 -3.27 -9.69 -15.44
C LEU A 102 -3.75 -8.28 -15.08
N LEU A 103 -2.87 -7.29 -15.01
CA LEU A 103 -3.26 -5.90 -14.81
C LEU A 103 -3.93 -5.34 -16.06
N SER A 104 -5.04 -4.64 -15.86
CA SER A 104 -5.62 -3.78 -16.87
C SER A 104 -4.73 -2.56 -17.13
N GLU A 105 -5.21 -1.68 -18.01
CA GLU A 105 -4.70 -0.31 -18.07
C GLU A 105 -4.77 0.36 -16.70
N ARG A 106 -3.79 1.24 -16.44
CA ARG A 106 -3.73 2.10 -15.26
C ARG A 106 -4.67 3.28 -15.46
N PHE A 107 -5.42 3.61 -14.43
CA PHE A 107 -6.29 4.76 -14.38
C PHE A 107 -5.78 5.78 -13.38
N GLU A 108 -5.82 7.06 -13.76
CA GLU A 108 -5.57 8.16 -12.84
C GLU A 108 -6.78 8.40 -11.92
N ILE A 109 -6.48 8.78 -10.68
CA ILE A 109 -7.48 9.17 -9.68
C ILE A 109 -7.48 10.70 -9.63
N PRO A 110 -8.65 11.37 -9.79
CA PRO A 110 -8.70 12.82 -9.77
C PRO A 110 -8.26 13.42 -8.44
N ASP A 111 -7.62 14.59 -8.48
CA ASP A 111 -7.26 15.31 -7.26
C ASP A 111 -8.49 15.68 -6.43
N GLY A 112 -8.36 15.57 -5.10
CA GLY A 112 -9.38 16.01 -4.16
C GLY A 112 -10.59 15.07 -3.99
N VAL A 113 -10.57 13.88 -4.60
CA VAL A 113 -11.54 12.81 -4.30
C VAL A 113 -10.95 11.86 -3.26
N ASN A 114 -11.82 11.21 -2.48
CA ASN A 114 -11.39 10.07 -1.67
C ASN A 114 -10.99 8.94 -2.63
N ALA A 115 -9.73 8.51 -2.56
CA ALA A 115 -9.16 7.56 -3.49
C ALA A 115 -9.81 6.18 -3.37
N ASP A 116 -9.99 5.69 -2.14
CA ASP A 116 -10.67 4.43 -1.87
C ASP A 116 -12.07 4.44 -2.49
N ASP A 117 -12.92 5.41 -2.13
CA ASP A 117 -14.29 5.51 -2.64
C ASP A 117 -14.33 5.52 -4.18
N TYR A 118 -13.44 6.30 -4.81
CA TYR A 118 -13.37 6.41 -6.26
C TYR A 118 -12.96 5.10 -6.93
N VAL A 119 -11.93 4.42 -6.41
CA VAL A 119 -11.45 3.14 -6.93
C VAL A 119 -12.50 2.07 -6.73
N LEU A 120 -13.11 1.98 -5.54
CA LEU A 120 -14.15 1.01 -5.22
C LEU A 120 -15.36 1.16 -6.16
N GLU A 121 -15.86 2.38 -6.34
CA GLU A 121 -16.98 2.64 -7.24
C GLU A 121 -16.66 2.26 -8.68
N ARG A 122 -15.45 2.63 -9.16
CA ARG A 122 -15.06 2.41 -10.55
C ARG A 122 -14.75 0.95 -10.85
N ALA A 123 -14.12 0.24 -9.91
CA ALA A 123 -13.85 -1.19 -9.99
C ALA A 123 -15.15 -2.00 -10.02
N GLN A 124 -16.11 -1.72 -9.12
CA GLN A 124 -17.41 -2.37 -9.12
C GLN A 124 -18.15 -2.19 -10.46
N ARG A 125 -18.14 -0.99 -11.03
CA ARG A 125 -18.75 -0.70 -12.34
C ARG A 125 -18.08 -1.45 -13.51
N HIS A 126 -16.78 -1.74 -13.44
CA HIS A 126 -16.06 -2.42 -14.52
C HIS A 126 -16.15 -3.94 -14.42
N VAL A 127 -16.00 -4.50 -13.22
CA VAL A 127 -16.10 -5.95 -13.00
C VAL A 127 -17.49 -6.46 -13.43
N TRP A 128 -18.54 -5.68 -13.20
CA TRP A 128 -19.92 -6.07 -13.52
C TRP A 128 -20.29 -5.89 -15.01
N LYS A 129 -19.42 -5.30 -15.83
CA LYS A 129 -19.62 -5.21 -17.29
C LYS A 129 -18.94 -6.33 -18.06
N VAL A 130 -17.98 -7.04 -17.46
CA VAL A 130 -17.21 -8.09 -18.14
C VAL A 130 -17.90 -9.46 -18.03
N GLU A 131 -18.87 -9.62 -17.13
CA GLU A 131 -19.61 -10.87 -16.91
C GLU A 131 -21.08 -10.84 -17.38
N ALA A 132 -21.50 -9.83 -18.17
CA ALA A 132 -22.86 -9.68 -18.72
C ALA A 132 -22.95 -10.00 -20.22
#